data_AF-A0A950PSR2-F1
#
_entry.id   AF-A0A950PSR2-F1
#
_cell.length_a   1.000
_cell.length_b   1.000
_cell.length_c   1.000
_cell.angle_alpha   90.00
_cell.angle_beta   90.00
_cell.angle_gamma   90.00
#
_symmetry.space_group_name_H-M   'P 1'
#
loop_
_entity.id
_entity.type
_entity.pdbx_description
1 polymer ?
#
loop_
_entity_poly.entity_id
_entity_poly.type
_entity_poly.pdbx_seq_one_letter_code
_entity_poly.pdbx_strand_id
1 'polypeptide(L)' 'MPRFLFGINYWPRSSAMYMWQRFEIHEIAEDLARIKELGLEVVRFFLMWEA' A
#
# COMPACT_ATOMS: atom_id res chain seq x y z
N MET A 1 2.02 28.37 2.51
CA MET A 1 2.18 27.39 3.61
C MET A 1 2.62 26.07 3.00
N PRO A 2 3.51 25.29 3.63
CA PRO A 2 3.82 23.95 3.15
C PRO A 2 2.55 23.08 3.20
N ARG A 3 2.36 22.24 2.18
CA ARG A 3 1.23 21.30 2.12
C ARG A 3 1.50 20.14 3.08
N PHE A 4 0.56 19.86 3.98
CA PHE A 4 0.60 18.67 4.84
C PHE A 4 0.14 17.45 4.05
N LEU A 5 0.99 16.42 3.97
CA LEU A 5 0.67 15.19 3.24
C LEU A 5 -0.06 14.20 4.15
N PHE A 6 -1.21 13.71 3.70
CA PHE A 6 -1.97 12.68 4.39
C PHE A 6 -1.81 11.34 3.67
N GLY A 7 -1.52 10.28 4.43
CA GLY A 7 -1.15 8.98 3.88
C GLY A 7 -1.36 7.83 4.85
N ILE A 8 -0.99 6.62 4.41
CA ILE A 8 -1.25 5.37 5.14
C ILE A 8 -0.05 4.41 5.10
N ASN A 9 0.13 3.61 6.15
CA ASN A 9 1.03 2.45 6.10
C ASN A 9 0.31 1.32 5.36
N TYR A 10 0.85 0.90 4.21
CA TYR A 10 0.20 -0.05 3.32
C TYR A 10 0.74 -1.46 3.48
N TRP A 11 -0.19 -2.40 3.62
CA TRP A 11 -0.05 -3.84 3.49
C TRP A 11 -1.21 -4.34 2.64
N PRO A 12 -1.01 -5.28 1.69
CA PRO A 12 -2.12 -5.82 0.91
C PRO A 12 -3.19 -6.45 1.80
N ARG A 13 -4.45 -6.23 1.43
CA ARG A 13 -5.63 -6.60 2.24
C ARG A 13 -5.73 -8.10 2.54
N SER A 14 -5.18 -8.96 1.69
CA SER A 14 -5.30 -10.42 1.77
C SER A 14 -4.05 -11.10 2.30
N SER A 15 -2.87 -10.54 2.03
CA SER A 15 -1.60 -11.23 2.22
C SER A 15 -0.65 -10.56 3.21
N ALA A 16 -0.81 -9.26 3.50
CA ALA A 16 0.11 -8.50 4.34
C ALA A 16 1.59 -8.81 4.02
N MET A 17 2.43 -9.21 4.99
CA MET A 17 3.84 -9.54 4.72
C MET A 17 4.06 -10.72 3.77
N TYR A 18 3.09 -11.62 3.64
CA TYR A 18 3.18 -12.76 2.72
C TYR A 18 3.03 -12.37 1.25
N MET A 19 2.75 -11.09 0.95
CA MET A 19 2.68 -10.59 -0.43
C MET A 19 3.95 -10.86 -1.23
N TRP A 20 5.10 -10.90 -0.55
CA TRP A 20 6.39 -11.14 -1.19
C TRP A 20 6.56 -12.59 -1.66
N GLN A 21 5.83 -13.52 -1.05
CA GLN A 21 5.75 -14.92 -1.49
C GLN A 21 4.60 -15.15 -2.47
N ARG A 22 3.58 -14.28 -2.47
CA ARG A 22 2.34 -14.38 -3.25
C ARG A 22 1.98 -13.03 -3.86
N PHE A 23 2.72 -12.65 -4.90
CA PHE A 23 2.60 -11.32 -5.48
C PHE A 23 1.42 -11.23 -6.45
N GLU A 24 0.34 -10.58 -5.99
CA GLU A 24 -0.88 -10.36 -6.77
C GLU A 24 -1.02 -8.88 -7.17
N ILE A 25 -0.54 -8.53 -8.37
CA ILE A 25 -0.52 -7.14 -8.83
C ILE A 25 -1.92 -6.50 -8.92
N HIS A 26 -2.94 -7.29 -9.23
CA HIS A 26 -4.31 -6.81 -9.35
C HIS A 26 -4.88 -6.38 -7.99
N GLU A 27 -4.61 -7.14 -6.93
CA GLU A 27 -4.98 -6.75 -5.55
C GLU A 27 -4.31 -5.44 -5.15
N ILE A 28 -3.01 -5.31 -5.42
CA ILE A 28 -2.25 -4.10 -5.09
C ILE A 28 -2.82 -2.89 -5.84
N ALA A 29 -3.18 -3.04 -7.11
CA ALA A 29 -3.78 -1.98 -7.89
C ALA A 29 -5.15 -1.55 -7.33
N GLU A 30 -6.01 -2.50 -6.93
CA GLU A 30 -7.30 -2.23 -6.33
C GLU A 30 -7.17 -1.53 -4.96
N ASP A 31 -6.24 -1.99 -4.12
CA ASP A 31 -5.95 -1.38 -2.83
C ASP A 31 -5.48 0.08 -2.99
N LEU A 32 -4.55 0.33 -3.92
CA LEU A 32 -4.04 1.68 -4.19
C LEU A 32 -5.12 2.60 -4.80
N ALA A 33 -6.00 2.06 -5.65
CA ALA A 33 -7.16 2.80 -6.17
C ALA A 33 -8.09 3.24 -5.03
N ARG A 34 -8.41 2.32 -4.09
CA ARG A 34 -9.23 2.63 -2.92
C ARG A 34 -8.56 3.65 -1.99
N ILE A 35 -7.26 3.54 -1.76
CA ILE A 35 -6.50 4.53 -0.96
C ILE A 35 -6.63 5.93 -1.59
N LYS A 36 -6.51 6.03 -2.91
CA LYS A 36 -6.69 7.28 -3.65
C LYS A 36 -8.11 7.83 -3.53
N GLU A 37 -9.13 6.97 -3.62
CA GLU A 37 -10.54 7.35 -3.43
C GLU A 37 -10.83 7.92 -2.04
N LEU A 38 -10.07 7.51 -1.01
CA LEU A 38 -10.14 8.05 0.35
C LEU A 38 -9.45 9.42 0.50
N GLY A 39 -8.85 9.97 -0.56
CA GLY A 39 -8.11 11.23 -0.53
C GLY A 39 -6.72 11.12 0.09
N LEU A 40 -6.19 9.90 0.25
CA LEU A 40 -4.83 9.67 0.71
C LEU A 40 -3.86 9.78 -0.47
N GLU A 41 -2.78 10.52 -0.28
CA GLU A 41 -1.89 10.93 -1.38
C GLU A 41 -0.56 10.17 -1.39
N VAL A 42 -0.23 9.51 -0.27
CA VAL A 42 1.03 8.79 -0.10
C VAL A 42 0.82 7.50 0.68
N VAL A 43 1.54 6.46 0.28
CA VAL A 43 1.64 5.20 1.03
C VAL A 43 3.05 5.04 1.56
N ARG A 44 3.18 4.50 2.77
CA ARG A 44 4.42 3.94 3.28
C ARG A 44 4.39 2.44 3.07
N PHE A 45 5.37 1.94 2.32
CA PHE A 45 5.48 0.54 1.94
C PHE A 45 6.60 -0.16 2.71
N PHE A 46 6.49 -1.49 2.85
CA PHE A 46 7.43 -2.30 3.63
C PHE A 46 7.99 -3.42 2.76
N LEU A 47 9.27 -3.28 2.40
CA LEU A 47 10.03 -4.35 1.77
C LEU A 47 10.49 -5.34 2.84
N MET A 48 10.47 -6.63 2.50
CA MET A 48 11.09 -7.68 3.30
C MET A 48 12.51 -7.92 2.77
N TRP A 49 13.49 -7.99 3.68
CA TRP A 49 14.86 -8.38 3.31
C TRP A 49 14.92 -9.88 3.04
N GLU A 50 14.42 -10.68 3.98
CA GLU A 50 14.33 -12.13 3.88
C GLU A 50 12.86 -12.51 3.68
N ALA A 51 12.60 -13.46 2.77
CA ALA A 51 11.26 -13.91 2.40
C ALA A 51 11.02 -15.35 2.84
#